data_AF-A0A955ZF73-F1
#
_entry.id   AF-A0A955ZF73-F1
#
_cell.length_a   1.000
_cell.length_b   1.000
_cell.length_c   1.000
_cell.angle_alpha   90.00
_cell.angle_beta   90.00
_cell.angle_gamma   90.00
#
_symmetry.space_group_name_H-M   'P 1'
#
loop_
_entity.id
_entity.type
_entity.pdbx_description
1 polymer ?
#
loop_
_entity_poly.entity_id
_entity_poly.type
_entity_poly.pdbx_seq_one_letter_code
_entity_poly.pdbx_strand_id
1 'polypeptide(L)' 'MKRAPKSGVPAVGSKVRLTFGGIEVLATVIEDRGPVGHQGRRLVRVRLDLRDGSEPLEFELPAADVRVAA' A
#
# COMPACT_ATOMS: atom_id res chain seq x y z
N MET A 1 7.14 -1.73 23.90
CA MET A 1 7.02 -1.25 22.50
C MET A 1 6.08 -2.20 21.75
N LYS A 2 5.03 -1.67 21.11
CA LYS A 2 3.93 -2.46 20.53
C LYS A 2 4.43 -3.25 19.31
N ARG A 3 4.21 -4.57 19.30
CA ARG A 3 4.58 -5.47 18.21
C ARG A 3 3.92 -5.00 16.90
N ALA A 4 4.73 -4.79 15.86
CA ALA A 4 4.22 -4.63 14.51
C ALA A 4 3.44 -5.91 14.13
N PRO A 5 2.23 -5.81 13.56
CA PRO A 5 1.48 -6.98 13.13
C PRO A 5 2.24 -7.73 12.01
N LYS A 6 2.02 -9.05 11.99
CA LYS A 6 2.72 -10.06 11.19
C LYS A 6 2.99 -9.65 9.73
N SER A 7 4.25 -9.84 9.35
CA SER A 7 4.78 -10.13 8.01
C SER A 7 3.76 -10.88 7.13
N GLY A 8 2.97 -10.13 6.36
CA GLY A 8 2.04 -10.65 5.38
C GLY A 8 1.76 -9.56 4.35
N VAL A 9 1.68 -9.95 3.07
CA VAL A 9 1.26 -9.05 2.01
C VAL A 9 -0.16 -8.60 2.32
N PRO A 10 -0.45 -7.29 2.39
CA PRO A 10 -1.80 -6.82 2.61
C PRO A 10 -2.76 -7.37 1.55
N ALA A 11 -3.92 -7.87 1.99
CA ALA A 11 -4.92 -8.41 1.08
C ALA A 11 -5.55 -7.29 0.23
N VAL A 12 -6.02 -7.65 -0.97
CA VAL A 12 -6.84 -6.76 -1.80
C VAL A 12 -8.07 -6.29 -1.01
N GLY A 13 -8.38 -5.00 -1.10
CA GLY A 13 -9.43 -4.33 -0.32
C GLY A 13 -8.96 -3.75 1.01
N SER A 14 -7.77 -4.12 1.51
CA SER A 14 -7.26 -3.59 2.77
C SER A 14 -6.97 -2.09 2.65
N LYS A 15 -7.32 -1.33 3.69
CA LYS A 15 -6.80 0.03 3.88
C LYS A 15 -5.37 -0.07 4.43
N VAL A 16 -4.46 0.70 3.86
CA VAL A 16 -3.05 0.73 4.23
C VAL A 16 -2.56 2.15 4.41
N ARG A 17 -1.61 2.35 5.34
CA ARG A 17 -0.82 3.56 5.51
C ARG A 17 0.50 3.42 4.75
N LEU A 18 0.91 4.48 4.05
CA LEU A 18 2.18 4.56 3.32
C LEU A 18 2.68 6.00 3.30
N THR A 19 3.98 6.19 3.04
CA THR A 19 4.57 7.53 2.85
C THR A 19 4.53 7.92 1.37
N PHE A 20 3.87 9.04 1.05
CA PHE A 20 3.78 9.60 -0.29
C PHE A 20 4.17 11.08 -0.25
N GLY A 21 5.16 11.51 -1.03
CA GLY A 21 5.61 12.91 -1.02
C GLY A 21 6.11 13.41 0.35
N GLY A 22 6.63 12.52 1.21
CA GLY A 22 7.11 12.85 2.55
C GLY A 22 6.03 12.91 3.64
N ILE A 23 4.75 12.70 3.30
CA ILE A 23 3.64 12.64 4.26
C ILE A 23 3.05 11.23 4.35
N GLU A 24 2.43 10.88 5.48
CA GLU A 24 1.69 9.62 5.62
C GLU A 24 0.28 9.78 5.05
N VAL A 25 -0.13 8.86 4.19
CA VAL A 25 -1.46 8.84 3.55
C VAL A 25 -2.14 7.49 3.73
N LEU A 26 -3.48 7.46 3.59
CA LEU A 26 -4.27 6.24 3.54
C LEU A 26 -4.58 5.87 2.10
N ALA A 27 -4.34 4.62 1.73
CA ALA A 27 -4.68 4.07 0.43
C ALA A 27 -5.42 2.73 0.57
N THR A 28 -5.98 2.24 -0.53
CA THR A 28 -6.62 0.92 -0.62
C THR A 28 -5.78 0.02 -1.50
N VAL A 29 -5.50 -1.21 -1.06
CA VAL A 29 -4.91 -2.21 -1.96
C VAL A 29 -5.95 -2.63 -2.96
N ILE A 30 -5.66 -2.49 -4.26
CA ILE A 30 -6.59 -2.84 -5.33
C ILE A 30 -6.11 -4.05 -6.14
N GLU A 31 -4.82 -4.38 -6.08
CA GLU A 31 -4.25 -5.55 -6.77
C GLU A 31 -3.03 -6.09 -6.02
N ASP A 32 -2.90 -7.41 -5.96
CA ASP A 32 -1.65 -8.09 -5.60
C ASP A 32 -0.95 -8.50 -6.89
N ARG A 33 0.16 -7.82 -7.21
CA ARG A 33 0.89 -8.04 -8.47
C ARG A 33 1.80 -9.27 -8.41
N GLY A 34 1.94 -9.90 -7.24
CA GLY A 34 2.86 -10.99 -7.02
C GLY A 34 4.35 -10.54 -6.99
N PRO A 35 5.30 -11.48 -7.10
CA PRO A 35 6.74 -11.25 -6.95
C PRO A 35 7.39 -10.68 -8.22
N VAL A 36 6.81 -9.63 -8.80
CA VAL A 36 7.25 -9.02 -10.07
C VAL A 36 8.19 -7.82 -9.89
N GLY A 37 8.45 -7.39 -8.65
CA GLY A 37 9.39 -6.32 -8.35
C GLY A 37 10.85 -6.75 -8.50
N HIS A 38 11.76 -5.77 -8.52
CA HIS A 38 13.20 -6.02 -8.54
C HIS A 38 13.61 -6.99 -7.42
N GLN A 39 14.41 -8.00 -7.76
CA GLN A 39 14.82 -9.09 -6.86
C GLN A 39 13.64 -9.91 -6.28
N GLY A 40 12.54 -10.04 -7.03
CA GLY A 40 11.39 -10.86 -6.63
C GLY A 40 10.56 -10.23 -5.50
N ARG A 41 10.73 -8.93 -5.23
CA ARG A 41 9.91 -8.22 -4.25
C ARG A 41 8.44 -8.30 -4.66
N ARG A 42 7.57 -8.65 -3.71
CA ARG A 42 6.12 -8.64 -3.93
C ARG A 42 5.63 -7.21 -4.04
N LEU A 43 5.00 -6.88 -5.15
CA LEU A 43 4.38 -5.57 -5.38
C LEU A 43 2.87 -5.65 -5.15
N VAL A 44 2.31 -4.55 -4.69
CA VAL A 44 0.87 -4.30 -4.67
C VAL A 44 0.58 -3.04 -5.45
N ARG A 45 -0.59 -2.99 -6.09
CA ARG A 45 -1.14 -1.74 -6.59
C ARG A 45 -2.09 -1.18 -5.54
N VAL A 46 -1.91 0.09 -5.23
CA VAL A 46 -2.78 0.82 -4.30
C VAL A 46 -3.49 1.96 -5.02
N ARG A 47 -4.66 2.32 -4.51
CA ARG A 47 -5.44 3.48 -4.89
C ARG A 47 -5.48 4.48 -3.74
N LEU A 48 -5.05 5.70 -4.02
CA LEU A 48 -5.12 6.85 -3.13
C LEU A 48 -6.26 7.76 -3.59
N ASP A 49 -7.31 7.86 -2.78
CA ASP A 49 -8.39 8.82 -3.01
C ASP A 49 -7.97 10.19 -2.45
N LEU A 50 -7.80 11.18 -3.33
CA LEU A 50 -7.48 12.55 -2.94
C LEU A 50 -8.73 13.27 -2.44
N ARG A 51 -8.57 14.12 -1.43
CA ARG A 51 -9.70 14.80 -0.75
C ARG A 51 -10.25 16.01 -1.51
N ASP A 52 -9.55 16.48 -2.52
CA ASP A 52 -9.88 17.66 -3.33
C ASP A 52 -10.83 17.36 -4.50
N GLY A 53 -11.32 16.12 -4.61
CA GLY A 53 -12.22 15.70 -5.68
C GLY A 53 -11.53 15.43 -7.01
N SER A 54 -10.19 15.40 -7.04
CA SER A 54 -9.44 14.96 -8.21
C SER A 54 -9.65 13.47 -8.48
N GLU A 55 -9.19 13.03 -9.65
CA GLU A 55 -9.12 11.60 -9.94
C GLU A 55 -8.22 10.87 -8.92
N PRO A 56 -8.58 9.63 -8.53
CA PRO A 56 -7.75 8.81 -7.66
C PRO A 56 -6.39 8.51 -8.32
N LEU A 57 -5.33 8.51 -7.52
CA LEU A 57 -4.02 8.05 -7.97
C LEU A 57 -3.87 6.55 -7.73
N GLU A 58 -3.45 5.83 -8.76
CA GLU A 58 -3.10 4.42 -8.66
C GLU A 58 -1.61 4.22 -8.97
N PHE A 59 -0.90 3.50 -8.11
CA PHE A 59 0.51 3.21 -8.32
C PHE A 59 0.94 1.92 -7.62
N GLU A 60 2.08 1.40 -8.06
CA GLU A 60 2.67 0.17 -7.56
C GLU A 60 3.79 0.47 -6.56
N LEU A 61 3.84 -0.33 -5.50
CA LEU A 61 4.91 -0.27 -4.51
C LEU A 61 5.14 -1.62 -3.84
N PRO A 62 6.30 -1.84 -3.23
CA PRO A 62 6.57 -3.05 -2.47
C PRO A 62 5.56 -3.22 -1.32
N ALA A 63 5.03 -4.42 -1.16
CA ALA A 63 4.10 -4.74 -0.06
C ALA A 63 4.70 -4.49 1.33
N ALA A 64 6.03 -4.51 1.44
CA ALA A 64 6.77 -4.21 2.67
C ALA A 64 6.79 -2.71 3.04
N ASP A 65 6.48 -1.82 2.09
CA ASP A 65 6.56 -0.37 2.26
C ASP A 65 5.24 0.23 2.75
N VAL A 66 4.24 -0.62 3.00
CA VAL A 66 2.91 -0.23 3.51
C VAL A 66 2.58 -0.95 4.81
N ARG A 67 1.63 -0.41 5.58
CA ARG A 67 1.14 -1.01 6.83
C ARG A 67 -0.37 -1.05 6.83
N VAL A 68 -0.97 -2.19 7.16
CA VAL A 68 -2.44 -2.28 7.29
C VAL A 68 -2.94 -1.26 8.31
N ALA A 69 -3.92 -0.46 7.91
CA ALA A 69 -4.63 0.44 8.80
C ALA A 69 -5.69 -0.38 9.56
N ALA A 70 -5.60 -0.37 10.89
CA ALA A 70 -6.62 -0.94 11.78
C ALA A 70 -7.85 -0.04 11.87
#